data_AF-A0A7V2H7E8-F1
#
_entry.id   AF-A0A7V2H7E8-F1
#
_cell.length_a   1.000
_cell.length_b   1.000
_cell.length_c   1.000
_cell.angle_alpha   90.00
_cell.angle_beta   90.00
_cell.angle_gamma   90.00
#
_symmetry.space_group_name_H-M   'P 1'
#
loop_
_entity.id
_entity.type
_entity.pdbx_description
1 polymer ?
#
loop_
_entity_poly.entity_id
_entity_poly.type
_entity_poly.pdbx_seq_one_letter_code
_entity_poly.pdbx_strand_id
1 'polypeptide(L)'
;MDLSKLPKRTNDVQPPAQHAGGFSPGPGPAPAEPDASVKMDIWISGAVGTLSLLLYPRWLKWASSRVFGTPFDPFVKPDGTIVPYTQVPEFWADLGPTLFGVALLLDALVLLLARRNLLAVGMGMTLTALATVYNAVYIVASFGKYGLALASALAVIVGGMMLMAQWPLFKSLLRRGG
;
A
#
# COMPACT_ATOMS: atom_id res chain seq x y z
N MET A 1 49.34 -13.58 25.06
CA MET A 1 49.19 -13.43 23.59
C MET A 1 49.68 -12.06 23.22
N ASP A 2 50.71 -12.00 22.38
CA ASP A 2 51.50 -10.80 22.09
C ASP A 2 50.82 -9.98 20.98
N LEU A 3 50.34 -8.79 21.33
CA LEU A 3 49.60 -7.87 20.45
C LEU A 3 50.52 -7.06 19.50
N SER A 4 51.83 -7.32 19.51
CA SER A 4 52.81 -6.59 18.69
C SER A 4 52.86 -7.03 17.21
N LYS A 5 52.11 -8.07 16.82
CA LYS A 5 52.08 -8.60 15.45
C LYS A 5 50.90 -8.14 14.58
N LEU A 6 50.36 -6.96 14.84
CA LEU A 6 49.39 -6.36 13.92
C LEU A 6 50.13 -5.77 12.71
N PRO A 7 49.77 -6.18 11.47
CA PRO A 7 50.39 -5.65 10.26
C PRO A 7 50.14 -4.13 10.16
N LYS A 8 51.21 -3.36 10.05
CA LYS A 8 51.13 -1.92 9.73
C LYS A 8 50.43 -1.78 8.39
N ARG A 9 49.19 -1.26 8.39
CA ARG A 9 48.51 -0.82 7.17
C ARG A 9 49.28 0.36 6.60
N THR A 10 49.99 0.12 5.51
CA THR A 10 50.60 1.13 4.66
C THR A 10 49.51 2.04 4.10
N ASN A 11 49.36 3.22 4.71
CA ASN A 11 48.51 4.30 4.21
C ASN A 11 49.38 5.25 3.39
N ASP A 12 49.80 4.82 2.20
CA ASP A 12 50.35 5.73 1.18
C ASP A 12 49.31 5.87 0.07
N VAL A 13 48.23 6.60 0.37
CA VAL A 13 47.35 7.12 -0.68
C VAL A 13 48.00 8.39 -1.19
N GLN A 14 48.74 8.25 -2.27
CA GLN A 14 49.29 9.36 -3.05
C GLN A 14 48.13 10.28 -3.49
N PRO A 15 48.14 11.58 -3.15
CA PRO A 15 47.11 12.51 -3.62
C PRO A 15 47.18 12.58 -5.15
N PRO A 16 46.08 12.38 -5.89
CA PRO A 16 46.08 12.57 -7.32
C PRO A 16 46.41 14.03 -7.64
N ALA A 17 47.32 14.23 -8.59
CA ALA A 17 47.69 15.53 -9.11
C ALA A 17 46.44 16.28 -9.58
N GLN A 18 46.20 17.46 -9.02
CA GLN A 18 45.16 18.38 -9.47
C GLN A 18 45.47 18.83 -10.90
N HIS A 19 44.84 18.21 -11.88
CA HIS A 19 44.77 18.74 -13.23
C HIS A 19 43.78 19.91 -13.23
N ALA A 20 44.31 21.12 -13.44
CA ALA A 20 43.56 22.32 -13.75
C ALA A 20 42.97 22.20 -15.17
N GLY A 21 41.98 21.30 -15.33
CA GLY A 21 41.20 21.13 -16.55
C GLY A 21 39.94 21.99 -16.47
N GLY A 22 39.73 22.85 -17.47
CA GLY A 22 38.63 23.80 -17.52
C GLY A 22 37.25 23.19 -17.28
N PHE A 23 36.41 23.93 -16.56
CA PHE A 23 35.00 23.62 -16.35
C PHE A 23 34.24 23.75 -17.68
N SER A 24 34.23 22.68 -18.48
CA SER A 24 33.11 22.46 -19.40
C SER A 24 31.86 22.22 -18.53
N PRO A 25 30.77 22.98 -18.67
CA PRO A 25 29.51 22.64 -18.05
C PRO A 25 29.06 21.30 -18.62
N GLY A 26 29.35 20.22 -17.90
CA GLY A 26 28.96 18.89 -18.27
C GLY A 26 27.43 18.82 -18.38
N PRO A 27 26.89 17.95 -19.25
CA PRO A 27 25.46 17.73 -19.34
C PRO A 27 24.90 17.53 -17.93
N GLY A 28 23.94 18.38 -17.54
CA GLY A 28 23.34 18.34 -16.22
C GLY A 28 22.83 16.93 -15.91
N PRO A 29 22.85 16.51 -14.64
CA PRO A 29 22.45 15.16 -14.25
C PRO A 29 21.06 14.87 -14.82
N ALA A 30 20.98 13.80 -15.63
CA ALA A 30 19.71 13.36 -16.19
C ALA A 30 18.70 13.14 -15.05
N PRO A 31 17.39 13.38 -15.27
CA PRO A 31 16.38 13.12 -14.26
C PRO A 31 16.51 11.66 -13.80
N ALA A 32 16.76 11.44 -12.51
CA ALA A 32 16.89 10.10 -11.96
C ALA A 32 15.62 9.29 -12.33
N GLU A 33 15.82 8.21 -13.07
CA GLU A 33 14.72 7.30 -13.40
C GLU A 33 14.12 6.75 -12.10
N PRO A 34 12.80 6.53 -12.04
CA PRO A 34 12.20 5.89 -10.89
C PRO A 34 12.80 4.50 -10.71
N ASP A 35 13.29 4.21 -9.50
CA ASP A 35 13.78 2.88 -9.13
C ASP A 35 12.78 1.81 -9.56
N ALA A 36 13.25 0.77 -10.25
CA ALA A 36 12.39 -0.30 -10.80
C ALA A 36 11.47 -0.93 -9.74
N SER A 37 11.92 -0.96 -8.48
CA SER A 37 11.11 -1.40 -7.32
C SER A 37 9.81 -0.61 -7.18
N VAL A 38 9.86 0.72 -7.27
CA VAL A 38 8.69 1.58 -7.08
C VAL A 38 7.65 1.36 -8.18
N LYS A 39 8.12 1.16 -9.43
CA LYS A 39 7.22 0.86 -10.55
C LYS A 39 6.49 -0.48 -10.33
N MET A 40 7.17 -1.47 -9.79
CA MET A 40 6.58 -2.77 -9.46
C MET A 40 5.54 -2.64 -8.35
N ASP A 41 5.83 -1.88 -7.29
CA ASP A 41 4.91 -1.67 -6.17
C ASP A 41 3.60 -0.98 -6.60
N ILE A 42 3.70 0.01 -7.50
CA ILE A 42 2.53 0.68 -8.11
C ILE A 42 1.68 -0.32 -8.87
N TRP A 43 2.29 -1.15 -9.71
CA TRP A 43 1.57 -2.14 -10.52
C TRP A 43 0.92 -3.21 -9.66
N ILE A 44 1.62 -3.74 -8.66
CA ILE A 44 1.09 -4.76 -7.75
C ILE A 44 -0.09 -4.19 -6.96
N SER A 45 0.07 -3.01 -6.38
CA SER A 45 -1.00 -2.36 -5.59
C SER A 45 -2.21 -2.05 -6.47
N GLY A 46 -1.97 -1.53 -7.68
CA GLY A 46 -3.04 -1.28 -8.67
C GLY A 46 -3.78 -2.55 -9.08
N ALA A 47 -3.05 -3.62 -9.39
CA ALA A 47 -3.62 -4.89 -9.83
C ALA A 47 -4.40 -5.60 -8.70
N VAL A 48 -3.81 -5.70 -7.50
CA VAL A 48 -4.46 -6.32 -6.34
C VAL A 48 -5.67 -5.51 -5.89
N GLY A 49 -5.56 -4.17 -5.91
CA GLY A 49 -6.67 -3.28 -5.60
C GLY A 49 -7.84 -3.47 -6.57
N THR A 50 -7.55 -3.43 -7.87
CA THR A 50 -8.57 -3.67 -8.92
C THR A 50 -9.21 -5.04 -8.79
N LEU A 51 -8.40 -6.10 -8.62
CA LEU A 51 -8.90 -7.46 -8.47
C LEU A 51 -9.82 -7.59 -7.25
N SER A 52 -9.44 -6.98 -6.12
CA SER A 52 -10.26 -6.97 -4.90
C SER A 52 -11.62 -6.32 -5.15
N LEU A 53 -11.67 -5.20 -5.88
CA LEU A 53 -12.94 -4.55 -6.23
C LEU A 53 -13.81 -5.38 -7.17
N LEU A 54 -13.19 -6.09 -8.12
CA LEU A 54 -13.90 -6.96 -9.06
C LEU A 54 -14.47 -8.22 -8.38
N LEU A 55 -13.79 -8.75 -7.36
CA LEU A 55 -14.25 -9.91 -6.59
C LEU A 55 -15.43 -9.58 -5.67
N TYR A 56 -15.56 -8.33 -5.23
CA TYR A 56 -16.58 -7.87 -4.28
C TYR A 56 -17.51 -6.78 -4.87
N PRO A 57 -18.15 -7.02 -6.04
CA PRO A 57 -18.91 -6.00 -6.74
C PRO A 57 -20.21 -5.61 -6.02
N ARG A 58 -20.72 -6.46 -5.11
CA ARG A 58 -22.01 -6.25 -4.43
C ARG A 58 -21.99 -5.01 -3.54
N TRP A 59 -20.92 -4.81 -2.79
CA TRP A 59 -20.77 -3.62 -1.97
C TRP A 59 -20.68 -2.36 -2.83
N LEU A 60 -19.95 -2.41 -3.95
CA LEU A 60 -19.87 -1.29 -4.90
C LEU A 60 -21.22 -0.98 -5.55
N LYS A 61 -22.01 -1.99 -5.92
CA LYS A 61 -23.38 -1.81 -6.41
C LYS A 61 -24.27 -1.15 -5.35
N TRP A 62 -24.14 -1.56 -4.09
CA TRP A 62 -24.86 -0.94 -2.98
C TRP A 62 -24.43 0.51 -2.76
N ALA A 63 -23.14 0.80 -2.78
CA ALA A 63 -22.64 2.17 -2.65
C ALA A 63 -23.13 3.04 -3.83
N SER A 64 -23.08 2.50 -5.05
CA SER A 64 -23.59 3.15 -6.25
C SER A 64 -25.09 3.45 -6.15
N SER A 65 -25.91 2.53 -5.63
CA SER A 65 -27.34 2.78 -5.47
C SER A 65 -27.64 3.85 -4.43
N ARG A 66 -26.80 3.99 -3.40
CA ARG A 66 -26.92 5.06 -2.40
C ARG A 66 -26.50 6.43 -2.91
N VAL A 67 -25.48 6.49 -3.75
CA VAL A 67 -24.93 7.76 -4.26
C VAL A 67 -25.68 8.24 -5.51
N PHE A 68 -26.05 7.32 -6.41
CA PHE A 68 -26.59 7.64 -7.73
C PHE A 68 -28.04 7.17 -7.94
N GLY A 69 -28.66 6.51 -6.97
CA GLY A 69 -30.04 6.01 -7.10
C GLY A 69 -30.18 4.85 -8.10
N THR A 70 -29.09 4.15 -8.43
CA THR A 70 -29.13 2.98 -9.32
C THR A 70 -29.91 1.82 -8.69
N PRO A 71 -30.52 0.92 -9.48
CA PRO A 71 -31.20 -0.25 -8.94
C PRO A 71 -30.24 -1.15 -8.15
N PHE A 72 -30.68 -1.66 -7.00
CA PHE A 72 -29.93 -2.61 -6.19
C PHE A 72 -30.85 -3.73 -5.71
N ASP A 73 -30.48 -4.97 -6.02
CA ASP A 73 -31.26 -6.14 -5.65
C ASP A 73 -31.20 -6.37 -4.14
N PRO A 74 -32.35 -6.43 -3.45
CA PRO A 74 -32.37 -6.64 -2.02
C PRO A 74 -31.95 -8.07 -1.67
N PHE A 75 -31.55 -8.30 -0.41
CA PHE A 75 -31.21 -9.64 0.04
C PHE A 75 -32.49 -10.42 0.35
N VAL A 76 -32.73 -11.52 -0.36
CA VAL A 76 -33.88 -12.40 -0.12
C VAL A 76 -33.39 -13.66 0.58
N LYS A 77 -33.89 -13.92 1.78
CA LYS A 77 -33.61 -15.14 2.53
C LYS A 77 -34.34 -16.35 1.93
N PRO A 78 -33.97 -17.59 2.29
CA PRO A 78 -34.63 -18.81 1.78
C PRO A 78 -36.13 -18.89 2.08
N ASP A 79 -36.60 -18.20 3.12
CA ASP A 79 -38.00 -18.08 3.52
C ASP A 79 -38.78 -17.01 2.73
N GLY A 80 -38.13 -16.33 1.77
CA GLY A 80 -38.70 -15.22 1.02
C GLY A 80 -38.65 -13.87 1.74
N THR A 81 -38.15 -13.82 2.98
CA THR A 81 -38.05 -12.57 3.73
C THR A 81 -37.00 -11.66 3.10
N ILE A 82 -37.42 -10.43 2.78
CA ILE A 82 -36.52 -9.39 2.26
C ILE A 82 -35.83 -8.69 3.44
N VAL A 83 -34.50 -8.70 3.45
CA VAL A 83 -33.69 -8.06 4.49
C VAL A 83 -32.81 -6.98 3.86
N PRO A 84 -32.71 -5.78 4.48
CA PRO A 84 -31.76 -4.77 4.05
C PRO A 84 -30.34 -5.32 4.01
N TYR A 85 -29.60 -5.06 2.93
CA TYR A 85 -28.23 -5.57 2.77
C TYR A 85 -27.30 -5.18 3.93
N THR A 86 -27.45 -3.97 4.50
CA THR A 86 -26.66 -3.51 5.65
C THR A 86 -26.88 -4.32 6.94
N GLN A 87 -27.95 -5.11 7.01
CA GLN A 87 -28.27 -5.95 8.17
C GLN A 87 -27.79 -7.39 8.01
N VAL A 88 -27.29 -7.78 6.84
CA VAL A 88 -26.78 -9.14 6.61
C VAL A 88 -25.26 -9.22 6.84
N PRO A 89 -24.74 -10.35 7.33
CA PRO A 89 -23.29 -10.55 7.55
C PRO A 89 -22.43 -10.31 6.30
N GLU A 90 -22.96 -10.64 5.13
CA GLU A 90 -22.32 -10.48 3.83
C GLU A 90 -21.93 -9.03 3.56
N PHE A 91 -22.69 -8.05 4.07
CA PHE A 91 -22.31 -6.63 3.94
C PHE A 91 -20.97 -6.32 4.60
N TRP A 92 -20.77 -6.83 5.81
CA TRP A 92 -19.53 -6.61 6.57
C TRP A 92 -18.37 -7.42 5.98
N ALA A 93 -18.68 -8.61 5.46
CA ALA A 93 -17.73 -9.47 4.74
C ALA A 93 -17.22 -8.82 3.45
N ASP A 94 -18.10 -8.18 2.67
CA ASP A 94 -17.77 -7.54 1.40
C ASP A 94 -17.09 -6.18 1.61
N LEU A 95 -17.45 -5.46 2.67
CA LEU A 95 -16.91 -4.14 3.01
C LEU A 95 -15.40 -4.17 3.23
N GLY A 96 -14.87 -5.18 3.94
CA GLY A 96 -13.44 -5.25 4.28
C GLY A 96 -12.51 -5.32 3.07
N PRO A 97 -12.63 -6.36 2.22
CA PRO A 97 -11.86 -6.47 0.99
C PRO A 97 -12.09 -5.30 0.03
N THR A 98 -13.29 -4.72 0.02
CA THR A 98 -13.58 -3.55 -0.82
C THR A 98 -12.86 -2.30 -0.35
N LEU A 99 -12.90 -1.98 0.96
CA LEU A 99 -12.12 -0.88 1.54
C LEU A 99 -10.62 -1.07 1.30
N PHE A 100 -10.14 -2.30 1.43
CA PHE A 100 -8.75 -2.63 1.13
C PHE A 100 -8.41 -2.41 -0.35
N GLY A 101 -9.28 -2.85 -1.27
CA GLY A 101 -9.11 -2.61 -2.69
C GLY A 101 -9.06 -1.13 -3.05
N VAL A 102 -9.96 -0.32 -2.47
CA VAL A 102 -9.94 1.15 -2.63
C VAL A 102 -8.65 1.75 -2.07
N ALA A 103 -8.22 1.33 -0.87
CA ALA A 103 -6.99 1.83 -0.27
C ALA A 103 -5.77 1.55 -1.16
N LEU A 104 -5.63 0.34 -1.71
CA LEU A 104 -4.54 -0.01 -2.62
C LEU A 104 -4.56 0.77 -3.93
N LEU A 105 -5.73 1.07 -4.49
CA LEU A 105 -5.83 1.91 -5.69
C LEU A 105 -5.41 3.35 -5.42
N LEU A 106 -5.86 3.92 -4.30
CA LEU A 106 -5.44 5.25 -3.89
C LEU A 106 -3.94 5.30 -3.61
N ASP A 107 -3.41 4.24 -3.02
CA ASP A 107 -1.99 4.12 -2.74
C ASP A 107 -1.14 4.06 -4.03
N ALA A 108 -1.53 3.22 -4.99
CA ALA A 108 -0.92 3.16 -6.31
C ALA A 108 -0.96 4.53 -7.02
N LEU A 109 -2.09 5.24 -6.90
CA LEU A 109 -2.26 6.58 -7.47
C LEU A 109 -1.37 7.62 -6.79
N VAL A 110 -1.24 7.56 -5.47
CA VAL A 110 -0.36 8.42 -4.67
C VAL A 110 1.10 8.19 -5.05
N LEU A 111 1.53 6.94 -5.16
CA LEU A 111 2.89 6.60 -5.57
C LEU A 111 3.18 7.00 -7.03
N LEU A 112 2.15 6.97 -7.89
CA LEU A 112 2.26 7.42 -9.28
C LEU A 112 2.39 8.94 -9.39
N LEU A 113 1.52 9.70 -8.71
CA LEU A 113 1.37 11.15 -8.91
C LEU A 113 2.10 12.01 -7.89
N ALA A 114 2.25 11.52 -6.66
CA ALA A 114 2.61 12.34 -5.50
C ALA A 114 3.68 11.70 -4.60
N ARG A 115 4.53 10.81 -5.13
CA ARG A 115 5.58 10.09 -4.37
C ARG A 115 6.59 10.96 -3.59
N ARG A 116 6.68 12.26 -3.91
CA ARG A 116 7.56 13.22 -3.22
C ARG A 116 6.83 14.05 -2.15
N ASN A 117 5.51 13.94 -2.08
CA ASN A 117 4.68 14.68 -1.14
C ASN A 117 4.43 13.82 0.11
N LEU A 118 4.99 14.26 1.24
CA LEU A 118 4.87 13.58 2.54
C LEU A 118 3.41 13.35 2.94
N LEU A 119 2.53 14.35 2.73
CA LEU A 119 1.13 14.26 3.11
C LEU A 119 0.39 13.23 2.27
N ALA A 120 0.64 13.20 0.96
CA ALA A 120 -0.01 12.24 0.07
C ALA A 120 0.39 10.79 0.42
N VAL A 121 1.69 10.53 0.57
CA VAL A 121 2.21 9.22 0.97
C VAL A 121 1.71 8.82 2.36
N GLY A 122 1.71 9.75 3.32
CA GLY A 122 1.19 9.51 4.66
C GLY A 122 -0.31 9.17 4.66
N MET A 123 -1.10 9.82 3.81
CA MET A 123 -2.53 9.54 3.65
C MET A 123 -2.76 8.14 3.06
N GLY A 124 -2.06 7.78 1.98
CA GLY A 124 -2.14 6.43 1.37
C GLY A 124 -1.79 5.33 2.37
N MET A 125 -0.69 5.51 3.11
CA MET A 125 -0.25 4.59 4.15
C MET A 125 -1.28 4.49 5.29
N THR A 126 -1.88 5.61 5.72
CA THR A 126 -2.91 5.63 6.76
C THR A 126 -4.18 4.89 6.33
N LEU A 127 -4.65 5.12 5.10
CA LEU A 127 -5.82 4.43 4.55
C LEU A 127 -5.60 2.92 4.46
N THR A 128 -4.42 2.51 3.99
CA THR A 128 -4.02 1.10 3.95
C THR A 128 -4.02 0.51 5.36
N ALA A 129 -3.43 1.19 6.35
CA ALA A 129 -3.41 0.73 7.73
C ALA A 129 -4.82 0.57 8.33
N LEU A 130 -5.71 1.55 8.11
CA LEU A 130 -7.09 1.47 8.59
C LEU A 130 -7.85 0.31 7.94
N ALA A 131 -7.69 0.10 6.62
CA ALA A 131 -8.30 -1.02 5.92
C ALA A 131 -7.75 -2.37 6.42
N THR A 132 -6.45 -2.47 6.66
CA THR A 132 -5.80 -3.66 7.25
C THR A 132 -6.34 -3.95 8.64
N VAL A 133 -6.42 -2.95 9.52
CA VAL A 133 -6.96 -3.10 10.88
C VAL A 133 -8.42 -3.53 10.85
N TYR A 134 -9.25 -2.90 10.01
CA TYR A 134 -10.65 -3.30 9.84
C TYR A 134 -10.75 -4.79 9.46
N ASN A 135 -9.97 -5.25 8.48
CA ASN A 135 -9.99 -6.65 8.05
C ASN A 135 -9.50 -7.59 9.17
N ALA A 136 -8.50 -7.20 9.96
CA ALA A 136 -8.05 -7.99 11.11
C ALA A 136 -9.13 -8.12 12.18
N VAL A 137 -9.79 -7.01 12.53
CA VAL A 137 -10.91 -7.00 13.48
C VAL A 137 -12.06 -7.86 12.97
N TYR A 138 -12.38 -7.75 11.67
CA TYR A 138 -13.44 -8.55 11.06
C TYR A 138 -13.15 -10.05 11.16
N ILE A 139 -11.92 -10.50 10.85
CA ILE A 139 -11.52 -11.92 11.00
C ILE A 139 -11.77 -12.40 12.43
N VAL A 140 -11.29 -11.65 13.43
CA VAL A 140 -11.44 -12.03 14.85
C VAL A 140 -12.91 -12.09 15.25
N ALA A 141 -13.70 -11.09 14.86
CA ALA A 141 -15.13 -11.02 15.18
C ALA A 141 -15.96 -12.10 14.48
N SER A 142 -15.58 -12.50 13.25
CA SER A 142 -16.33 -13.46 12.45
C SER A 142 -15.91 -14.92 12.70
N PHE A 143 -14.72 -15.15 13.25
CA PHE A 143 -14.08 -16.48 13.29
C PHE A 143 -14.97 -17.57 13.92
N GLY A 144 -15.58 -17.27 15.07
CA GLY A 144 -16.40 -18.25 15.79
C GLY A 144 -17.71 -18.62 15.09
N LYS A 145 -18.22 -17.76 14.19
CA LYS A 145 -19.54 -17.95 13.56
C LYS A 145 -19.45 -18.40 12.10
N TYR A 146 -18.46 -17.90 11.36
CA TYR A 146 -18.33 -18.10 9.92
C TYR A 146 -17.01 -18.78 9.52
N GLY A 147 -16.12 -19.02 10.48
CA GLY A 147 -14.76 -19.49 10.21
C GLY A 147 -13.84 -18.37 9.69
N LEU A 148 -12.76 -18.78 9.02
CA LEU A 148 -11.75 -17.86 8.50
C LEU A 148 -12.26 -17.10 7.27
N ALA A 149 -12.42 -15.79 7.38
CA ALA A 149 -12.72 -14.90 6.26
C ALA A 149 -11.47 -14.75 5.37
N LEU A 150 -11.31 -15.64 4.39
CA LEU A 150 -10.08 -15.76 3.59
C LEU A 150 -9.65 -14.45 2.91
N ALA A 151 -10.59 -13.71 2.32
CA ALA A 151 -10.25 -12.44 1.66
C ALA A 151 -9.81 -11.36 2.63
N SER A 152 -10.41 -11.28 3.82
CA SER A 152 -9.92 -10.39 4.86
C SER A 152 -8.55 -10.82 5.36
N ALA A 153 -8.28 -12.13 5.49
CA ALA A 153 -6.96 -12.63 5.86
C ALA A 153 -5.89 -12.24 4.83
N LEU A 154 -6.20 -12.38 3.54
CA LEU A 154 -5.32 -11.91 2.46
C LEU A 154 -5.12 -10.39 2.52
N ALA A 155 -6.17 -9.61 2.76
CA ALA A 155 -6.06 -8.16 2.93
C ALA A 155 -5.14 -7.78 4.11
N VAL A 156 -5.19 -8.53 5.22
CA VAL A 156 -4.29 -8.31 6.36
C VAL A 156 -2.84 -8.60 6.00
N ILE A 157 -2.58 -9.75 5.36
CA ILE A 157 -1.22 -10.16 4.97
C ILE A 157 -0.63 -9.17 3.96
N VAL A 158 -1.36 -8.87 2.88
CA VAL A 158 -0.90 -7.96 1.82
C VAL A 158 -0.77 -6.54 2.37
N GLY A 159 -1.74 -6.07 3.14
CA GLY A 159 -1.69 -4.75 3.76
C GLY A 159 -0.51 -4.58 4.70
N GLY A 160 -0.22 -5.58 5.54
CA GLY A 160 0.95 -5.59 6.41
C GLY A 160 2.26 -5.51 5.62
N MET A 161 2.40 -6.29 4.55
CA MET A 161 3.57 -6.23 3.67
C MET A 161 3.74 -4.85 3.02
N MET A 162 2.64 -4.26 2.52
CA MET A 162 2.68 -2.94 1.90
C MET A 162 3.09 -1.86 2.89
N LEU A 163 2.54 -1.85 4.11
CA LEU A 163 2.92 -0.89 5.15
C LEU A 163 4.41 -0.99 5.50
N MET A 164 4.96 -2.21 5.57
CA MET A 164 6.39 -2.41 5.80
C MET A 164 7.23 -1.90 4.62
N ALA A 165 6.80 -2.13 3.38
CA ALA A 165 7.49 -1.66 2.18
C ALA A 165 7.48 -0.12 2.04
N GLN A 166 6.39 0.53 2.46
CA GLN A 166 6.23 1.99 2.38
C GLN A 166 6.95 2.75 3.50
N TRP A 167 7.20 2.09 4.64
CA TRP A 167 7.79 2.74 5.81
C TRP A 167 9.13 3.45 5.54
N PRO A 168 10.10 2.87 4.81
CA PRO A 168 11.34 3.57 4.47
C PRO A 168 11.11 4.82 3.63
N LEU A 169 10.17 4.76 2.66
CA LEU A 169 9.81 5.92 1.82
C LEU A 169 9.24 7.04 2.70
N PHE A 170 8.25 6.73 3.53
CA PHE A 170 7.64 7.69 4.44
C PHE A 170 8.67 8.33 5.38
N LYS A 171 9.54 7.52 5.99
CA LYS A 171 10.61 7.99 6.87
C LYS A 171 11.62 8.89 6.13
N SER A 172 11.93 8.58 4.87
CA SER A 172 12.83 9.41 4.06
C SER A 172 12.25 10.79 3.74
N LEU A 173 10.94 10.86 3.50
CA LEU A 173 10.23 12.12 3.25
C LEU A 173 10.11 12.95 4.54
N LEU A 174 9.81 12.29 5.66
CA LEU A 174 9.71 12.95 6.97
C LEU A 174 11.02 13.64 7.34
N ARG A 175 12.16 13.00 7.07
CA ARG A 175 13.50 13.58 7.31
C ARG A 175 13.86 14.75 6.40
N ARG A 176 13.18 14.93 5.27
CA ARG A 176 13.41 16.04 4.34
C ARG A 176 12.51 17.25 4.61
N GLY A 177 11.39 17.03 5.30
CA GLY A 177 10.38 18.06 5.58
C GLY A 177 10.45 18.66 6.98
N GLY A 178 11.30 18.15 7.87
CA GLY A 178 11.61 18.74 9.18
C GLY A 178 13.00 19.35 9.18
#